data_AF-A0A8C1RCV6-F1
#
_entry.id   AF-A0A8C1RCV6-F1
#
_cell.length_a   1.000
_cell.length_b   1.000
_cell.length_c   1.000
_cell.angle_alpha   90.00
_cell.angle_beta   90.00
_cell.angle_gamma   90.00
#
_symmetry.space_group_name_H-M   'P 1'
#
loop_
_entity.id
_entity.type
_entity.pdbx_description
1 polymer ?
#
loop_
_entity_poly.entity_id
_entity_poly.type
_entity_poly.pdbx_seq_one_letter_code
_entity_poly.pdbx_strand_id
1 'polypeptide(L)'
;GVFFRVDKAASPALLNSLMYKMSYYRFGEMQLDFRTPPGFDRTRNAEIGNKDVRLRHLEEAFTSEHWLVRIYKVKDLDNRQPLERKPRVTNHRHKHTHYHSSRKGTRRKRGFIKNKLVLKKGRRLNRKLKRTGLD
;
A
#
# COMPACT_ATOMS: atom_id res chain seq x y z
N GLY A 1 -15.90 -29.20 -24.41
CA GLY A 1 -16.60 -27.90 -24.36
C GLY A 1 -15.85 -26.98 -23.42
N VAL A 2 -15.66 -25.71 -23.78
CA VAL A 2 -15.10 -24.72 -22.84
C VAL A 2 -16.25 -24.26 -21.95
N PHE A 3 -16.27 -24.71 -20.69
CA PHE A 3 -17.29 -24.30 -19.73
C PHE A 3 -17.01 -22.87 -19.27
N PHE A 4 -18.01 -21.99 -19.40
CA PHE A 4 -17.96 -20.65 -18.82
C PHE A 4 -18.22 -20.74 -17.32
N ARG A 5 -17.22 -20.35 -16.50
CA ARG A 5 -17.28 -20.40 -15.04
C ARG A 5 -16.68 -19.14 -14.44
N VAL A 6 -17.03 -18.82 -13.20
CA VAL A 6 -16.51 -17.68 -12.44
C VAL A 6 -15.71 -18.09 -11.19
N ASP A 7 -15.57 -19.40 -10.97
CA ASP A 7 -14.84 -19.99 -9.86
C ASP A 7 -13.31 -19.96 -10.07
N LYS A 8 -12.55 -20.59 -9.17
CA LYS A 8 -11.07 -20.64 -9.24
C LYS A 8 -10.54 -21.29 -10.52
N ALA A 9 -11.36 -22.06 -11.20
CA ALA A 9 -10.98 -22.76 -12.43
C ALA A 9 -11.53 -22.05 -13.69
N ALA A 10 -12.02 -20.82 -13.53
CA ALA A 10 -12.24 -19.86 -14.61
C ALA A 10 -10.92 -19.51 -15.31
N SER A 11 -11.02 -19.07 -16.58
CA SER A 11 -9.82 -18.69 -17.34
C SER A 11 -9.14 -17.45 -16.74
N PRO A 12 -7.79 -17.37 -16.80
CA PRO A 12 -7.08 -16.17 -16.36
C PRO A 12 -7.50 -14.92 -17.13
N ALA A 13 -7.91 -15.06 -18.40
CA ALA A 13 -8.42 -13.97 -19.22
C ALA A 13 -9.74 -13.41 -18.65
N LEU A 14 -10.67 -14.27 -18.23
CA LEU A 14 -11.92 -13.85 -17.60
C LEU A 14 -11.68 -13.18 -16.25
N LEU A 15 -10.89 -13.81 -15.38
CA LEU A 15 -10.59 -13.28 -14.03
C LEU A 15 -9.83 -11.94 -14.07
N ASN A 16 -9.11 -11.68 -15.17
CA ASN A 16 -8.43 -10.41 -15.39
C ASN A 16 -9.22 -9.38 -16.21
N SER A 17 -10.36 -9.77 -16.78
CA SER A 17 -11.19 -8.88 -17.59
C SER A 17 -11.68 -7.69 -16.79
N LEU A 18 -11.88 -6.56 -17.47
CA LEU A 18 -12.37 -5.34 -16.84
C LEU A 18 -13.76 -5.55 -16.23
N MET A 19 -14.65 -6.24 -16.95
CA MET A 19 -16.01 -6.53 -16.49
C MET A 19 -16.00 -7.36 -15.20
N TYR A 20 -15.24 -8.47 -15.16
CA TYR A 20 -15.14 -9.29 -13.94
C TYR A 20 -14.63 -8.46 -12.75
N LYS A 21 -13.58 -7.67 -12.96
CA LYS A 21 -12.99 -6.84 -11.91
C LYS A 21 -13.94 -5.75 -11.42
N MET A 22 -14.72 -5.13 -12.30
CA MET A 22 -15.73 -4.15 -11.91
C MET A 22 -16.88 -4.83 -11.16
N SER A 23 -17.48 -5.88 -11.72
CA SER A 23 -18.63 -6.55 -11.09
C SER A 23 -18.32 -7.12 -9.71
N TYR A 24 -17.12 -7.68 -9.50
CA TYR A 24 -16.74 -8.33 -8.24
C TYR A 24 -15.77 -7.52 -7.36
N TYR A 25 -15.59 -6.21 -7.61
CA TYR A 25 -14.78 -5.36 -6.75
C TYR A 25 -15.29 -5.42 -5.29
N ARG A 26 -14.41 -5.77 -4.33
CA ARG A 26 -14.73 -5.98 -2.89
C ARG A 26 -15.79 -7.05 -2.58
N PHE A 27 -16.25 -7.81 -3.57
CA PHE A 27 -17.28 -8.83 -3.37
C PHE A 27 -16.78 -10.03 -2.57
N GLY A 28 -15.47 -10.29 -2.58
CA GLY A 28 -14.85 -11.42 -1.86
C GLY A 28 -15.01 -11.37 -0.34
N GLU A 29 -15.24 -10.19 0.24
CA GLU A 29 -15.47 -9.98 1.68
C GLU A 29 -16.96 -9.94 2.02
N MET A 30 -17.83 -9.85 1.02
CA MET A 30 -19.28 -9.72 1.21
C MET A 30 -19.92 -11.10 1.40
N GLN A 31 -20.69 -11.24 2.47
CA GLN A 31 -21.53 -12.40 2.74
C GLN A 31 -22.99 -11.98 2.63
N LEU A 32 -23.65 -12.40 1.55
CA LEU A 32 -25.06 -12.07 1.30
C LEU A 32 -26.01 -12.96 2.10
N ASP A 33 -25.72 -14.26 2.21
CA ASP A 33 -26.52 -15.21 2.98
C ASP A 33 -25.66 -15.88 4.06
N PHE A 34 -26.21 -16.00 5.28
CA PHE A 34 -25.53 -16.64 6.42
C PHE A 34 -25.08 -18.09 6.15
N ARG A 35 -25.74 -18.78 5.22
CA ARG A 35 -25.47 -20.19 4.87
C ARG A 35 -24.40 -20.34 3.77
N THR A 36 -24.04 -19.25 3.10
CA THR A 36 -23.08 -19.27 1.99
C THR A 36 -21.76 -18.63 2.41
N PRO A 37 -20.62 -19.07 1.86
CA PRO A 37 -19.34 -18.42 2.11
C PRO A 37 -19.31 -16.99 1.54
N PRO A 38 -18.42 -16.11 2.03
CA PRO A 38 -18.20 -14.79 1.43
C PRO A 38 -17.75 -14.88 -0.03
N GLY A 39 -18.24 -13.95 -0.87
CA GLY A 39 -17.95 -13.94 -2.30
C GLY A 39 -18.70 -15.02 -3.09
N PHE A 40 -19.88 -15.42 -2.63
CA PHE A 40 -20.74 -16.37 -3.35
C PHE A 40 -21.71 -15.66 -4.31
N ASP A 41 -21.59 -15.94 -5.60
CA ASP A 41 -22.51 -15.43 -6.62
C ASP A 41 -23.75 -16.34 -6.70
N ARG A 42 -24.89 -15.84 -6.21
CA ARG A 42 -26.15 -16.57 -6.19
C ARG A 42 -26.71 -16.88 -7.58
N THR A 43 -26.47 -16.02 -8.56
CA THR A 43 -26.99 -16.21 -9.92
C THR A 43 -26.25 -17.32 -10.65
N ARG A 44 -24.96 -17.48 -10.36
CA ARG A 44 -24.08 -18.50 -10.95
C ARG A 44 -23.88 -19.72 -10.04
N ASN A 45 -24.43 -19.66 -8.83
CA ASN A 45 -24.31 -20.66 -7.78
C ASN A 45 -22.85 -21.11 -7.54
N ALA A 46 -21.93 -20.16 -7.48
CA ALA A 46 -20.50 -20.42 -7.38
C ALA A 46 -19.77 -19.39 -6.51
N GLU A 47 -18.74 -19.84 -5.79
CA GLU A 47 -17.78 -18.96 -5.13
C GLU A 47 -16.82 -18.37 -6.16
N ILE A 48 -16.59 -17.05 -6.11
CA ILE A 48 -15.75 -16.37 -7.10
C ILE A 48 -14.28 -16.80 -7.01
N GLY A 49 -13.61 -16.89 -8.16
CA GLY A 49 -12.23 -17.37 -8.25
C GLY A 49 -11.18 -16.40 -7.70
N ASN A 50 -11.38 -15.09 -7.91
CA ASN A 50 -10.49 -14.05 -7.40
C ASN A 50 -11.24 -13.11 -6.45
N LYS A 51 -10.85 -13.12 -5.17
CA LYS A 51 -11.42 -12.30 -4.09
C LYS A 51 -10.69 -10.97 -3.85
N ASP A 52 -9.39 -10.87 -4.14
CA ASP A 52 -8.60 -9.63 -4.02
C ASP A 52 -8.57 -8.92 -5.38
N VAL A 53 -9.67 -8.23 -5.67
CA VAL A 53 -9.81 -7.44 -6.89
C VAL A 53 -9.41 -6.00 -6.61
N ARG A 54 -8.42 -5.51 -7.36
CA ARG A 54 -7.94 -4.12 -7.28
C ARG A 54 -8.11 -3.39 -8.60
N LEU A 55 -8.56 -2.14 -8.51
CA LEU A 55 -8.75 -1.25 -9.65
C LEU A 55 -7.68 -0.15 -9.61
N ARG A 56 -6.86 -0.07 -10.65
CA ARG A 56 -5.80 0.95 -10.77
C ARG A 56 -6.37 2.29 -11.23
N HIS A 57 -7.05 2.28 -12.36
CA HIS A 57 -7.52 3.49 -13.07
C HIS A 57 -8.99 3.84 -12.84
N LEU A 58 -9.70 3.03 -12.06
CA LEU A 58 -11.10 3.27 -11.70
C LEU A 58 -11.23 3.39 -10.18
N GLU A 59 -12.24 4.14 -9.75
CA GLU A 59 -12.72 4.17 -8.36
C GLU A 59 -14.22 3.92 -8.31
N GLU A 60 -14.66 3.30 -7.22
CA GLU A 60 -16.08 3.09 -6.93
C GLU A 60 -16.71 4.44 -6.56
N ALA A 61 -17.63 4.93 -7.39
CA ALA A 61 -18.33 6.20 -7.18
C ALA A 61 -19.66 5.99 -6.46
N PHE A 62 -20.36 4.90 -6.79
CA PHE A 62 -21.61 4.51 -6.14
C PHE A 62 -21.85 3.01 -6.29
N THR A 63 -22.40 2.39 -5.26
CA THR A 63 -22.94 1.03 -5.31
C THR A 63 -24.30 1.03 -4.63
N SER A 64 -25.31 0.47 -5.30
CA SER A 64 -26.65 0.33 -4.74
C SER A 64 -26.66 -0.61 -3.54
N GLU A 65 -27.63 -0.46 -2.64
CA GLU A 65 -27.79 -1.28 -1.42
C GLU A 65 -27.71 -2.79 -1.68
N HIS A 66 -28.44 -3.28 -2.69
CA HIS A 66 -28.49 -4.69 -3.05
C HIS A 66 -27.47 -5.08 -4.14
N TRP A 67 -26.50 -4.20 -4.43
CA TRP A 67 -25.40 -4.42 -5.37
C TRP A 67 -25.82 -4.77 -6.81
N LEU A 68 -27.05 -4.41 -7.19
CA LEU A 68 -27.55 -4.57 -8.55
C LEU A 68 -26.90 -3.56 -9.52
N VAL A 69 -26.61 -2.35 -9.04
CA VAL A 69 -26.00 -1.27 -9.82
C VAL A 69 -24.69 -0.82 -9.17
N ARG A 70 -23.63 -0.76 -9.98
CA ARG A 70 -22.29 -0.28 -9.59
C ARG A 70 -21.81 0.76 -10.59
N ILE A 71 -21.48 1.95 -10.10
CA ILE A 71 -21.02 3.07 -10.91
C ILE A 71 -19.57 3.32 -10.57
N TYR A 72 -18.72 3.28 -11.59
CA TYR A 72 -17.29 3.54 -11.48
C TYR A 72 -16.95 4.85 -12.16
N LYS A 73 -16.06 5.61 -11.53
CA LYS A 73 -15.47 6.81 -12.11
C LYS A 73 -14.06 6.48 -12.59
N VAL A 74 -13.71 6.99 -13.77
CA VAL A 74 -12.34 6.94 -14.28
C VAL A 74 -11.50 7.97 -13.54
N LYS A 75 -10.37 7.52 -12.98
CA LYS A 75 -9.41 8.41 -12.33
C LYS A 75 -8.67 9.23 -13.38
N ASP A 76 -8.24 10.41 -12.96
CA ASP A 76 -7.32 11.21 -13.76
C ASP A 76 -6.00 10.45 -13.98
N LEU A 77 -5.26 10.86 -15.01
CA LEU A 77 -3.96 10.27 -15.32
C LEU A 77 -3.00 10.41 -14.13
N ASP A 78 -2.13 9.42 -13.95
CA ASP A 78 -1.09 9.44 -12.92
C ASP A 78 -0.23 10.71 -13.10
N ASN A 79 -0.04 11.49 -12.02
CA ASN A 79 0.70 12.75 -12.06
C ASN A 79 2.15 12.60 -12.58
N ARG A 80 2.76 11.42 -12.37
CA ARG A 80 4.13 11.08 -12.84
C ARG A 80 4.24 9.59 -13.10
N GLN A 81 5.11 9.21 -14.04
CA GLN A 81 5.42 7.81 -14.30
C GLN A 81 6.37 7.24 -13.22
N PRO A 82 6.02 6.11 -12.58
CA PRO A 82 6.92 5.43 -11.66
C PRO A 82 8.01 4.65 -12.40
N LEU A 83 9.10 4.35 -11.70
CA LEU A 83 10.07 3.37 -12.19
C LEU A 83 9.46 1.97 -12.12
N GLU A 84 9.28 1.32 -13.26
CA GLU A 84 8.79 -0.07 -13.37
C GLU A 84 9.71 -1.07 -12.63
N ARG A 85 11.00 -0.73 -12.52
CA ARG A 85 12.01 -1.57 -11.88
C ARG A 85 12.58 -0.89 -10.64
N LYS A 86 12.85 -1.70 -9.61
CA LYS A 86 13.59 -1.23 -8.43
C LYS A 86 14.95 -0.66 -8.84
N PRO A 87 15.46 0.39 -8.17
CA PRO A 87 16.79 0.91 -8.43
C PRO A 87 17.85 -0.19 -8.38
N ARG A 88 18.82 -0.14 -9.29
CA ARG A 88 19.87 -1.15 -9.39
C ARG A 88 20.68 -1.23 -8.09
N VAL A 89 20.81 -2.43 -7.55
CA VAL A 89 21.71 -2.76 -6.43
C VAL A 89 22.77 -3.71 -6.94
N THR A 90 24.05 -3.40 -6.73
CA THR A 90 25.18 -4.23 -7.20
C THR A 90 25.93 -4.87 -6.03
N ASN A 91 26.37 -6.11 -6.19
CA ASN A 91 27.11 -6.85 -5.15
C ASN A 91 28.63 -6.53 -5.11
N HIS A 92 29.10 -5.55 -5.88
CA HIS A 92 30.54 -5.25 -6.04
C HIS A 92 31.22 -4.70 -4.77
N ARG A 93 30.45 -4.41 -3.72
CA ARG A 93 30.97 -4.11 -2.39
C ARG A 93 30.24 -4.99 -1.40
N HIS A 94 30.97 -5.88 -0.73
CA HIS A 94 30.53 -6.56 0.51
C HIS A 94 30.34 -5.55 1.67
N LYS A 95 29.65 -4.43 1.42
CA LYS A 95 29.14 -3.60 2.49
C LYS A 95 27.79 -4.21 2.85
N HIS A 96 27.70 -4.80 4.03
CA HIS A 96 26.42 -5.12 4.66
C HIS A 96 25.49 -3.93 4.46
N THR A 97 24.47 -4.11 3.61
CA THR A 97 23.41 -3.12 3.42
C THR A 97 22.61 -3.14 4.71
N HIS A 98 23.04 -2.36 5.70
CA HIS A 98 22.25 -2.17 6.90
C HIS A 98 21.01 -1.35 6.52
N TYR A 99 19.90 -2.06 6.32
CA TYR A 99 18.59 -1.44 6.21
C TYR A 99 18.35 -0.64 7.49
N HIS A 100 18.11 0.67 7.36
CA HIS A 100 17.80 1.51 8.50
C HIS A 100 16.39 1.16 8.97
N SER A 101 16.26 0.64 10.19
CA SER A 101 14.94 0.46 10.79
C SER A 101 14.36 1.83 11.20
N SER A 102 13.09 2.05 10.88
CA SER A 102 12.43 3.30 11.25
C SER A 102 12.22 3.34 12.77
N ARG A 103 12.88 4.27 13.47
CA ARG A 103 12.60 4.58 14.89
C ARG A 103 11.55 5.69 15.04
N LYS A 104 10.73 5.89 14.01
CA LYS A 104 9.71 6.95 13.94
C LYS A 104 8.38 6.41 14.46
N GLY A 105 7.74 7.16 15.35
CA GLY A 105 6.42 6.86 15.88
C GLY A 105 5.57 8.13 16.00
N THR A 106 4.33 8.00 16.49
CA THR A 106 3.38 9.11 16.62
C THR A 106 3.96 10.28 17.44
N ARG A 107 4.64 9.98 18.55
CA ARG A 107 5.31 10.96 19.42
C ARG A 107 6.71 11.36 18.93
N ARG A 108 7.46 10.43 18.33
CA ARG A 108 8.83 10.69 17.85
C ARG A 108 8.87 10.73 16.33
N LYS A 109 8.72 11.94 15.77
CA LYS A 109 8.72 12.18 14.31
C LYS A 109 10.11 12.49 13.72
N ARG A 110 11.17 12.47 14.52
CA ARG A 110 12.55 12.81 14.09
C ARG A 110 13.17 11.69 13.25
N GLY A 111 13.70 12.05 12.06
CA GLY A 111 14.43 11.17 11.18
C GLY A 111 15.90 10.98 11.56
N PHE A 112 16.61 10.15 10.78
CA PHE A 112 18.04 9.89 10.93
C PHE A 112 18.79 10.45 9.72
N ILE A 113 19.88 11.19 9.98
CA ILE A 113 20.78 11.73 8.97
C ILE A 113 22.14 11.09 9.21
N LYS A 114 22.69 10.41 8.19
CA LYS A 114 24.07 9.91 8.25
C LYS A 114 25.02 11.11 8.34
N ASN A 115 26.06 11.00 9.18
CA ASN A 115 27.07 12.05 9.38
C ASN A 115 26.52 13.39 9.90
N LYS A 116 25.49 13.37 10.76
CA LYS A 116 24.97 14.58 11.39
C LYS A 116 25.97 15.15 12.41
N LEU A 117 26.37 16.41 12.24
CA LEU A 117 27.21 17.13 13.21
C LEU A 117 26.49 17.26 14.57
N VAL A 118 27.20 16.95 15.66
CA VAL A 118 26.66 17.05 17.02
C VAL A 118 27.00 18.43 17.59
N LEU A 119 25.96 19.22 17.88
CA LEU A 119 26.10 20.48 18.61
C LEU A 119 26.56 20.19 20.05
N LYS A 120 27.83 20.48 20.35
CA LYS A 120 28.33 20.55 21.73
C LYS A 120 28.16 21.98 22.24
N LYS A 121 27.19 22.22 23.13
CA LYS A 121 26.99 23.53 23.74
C LYS A 121 28.15 23.80 24.72
N GLY A 122 28.87 24.91 24.52
CA GLY A 122 29.97 25.30 25.40
C GLY A 122 29.50 25.52 26.84
N ARG A 123 30.33 25.13 27.82
CA ARG A 123 30.08 25.39 29.24
C ARG A 123 30.42 26.87 29.51
N ARG A 124 29.44 27.67 29.92
CA ARG A 124 29.70 29.06 30.36
C ARG A 124 30.63 29.02 31.57
N LEU A 125 31.81 29.64 31.45
CA LEU A 125 32.74 29.83 32.57
C LEU A 125 32.08 30.73 33.62
N ASN A 126 32.10 30.28 34.87
CA ASN A 126 31.48 30.98 35.98
C ASN A 126 32.24 32.30 36.24
N ARG A 127 31.52 33.42 36.36
CA ARG A 127 32.07 34.80 36.37
C ARG A 127 33.08 35.08 37.48
N LYS A 128 33.19 34.18 38.48
CA LYS A 128 34.14 34.26 39.60
C LYS A 128 35.60 33.94 39.21
N LEU A 129 35.87 33.27 38.10
CA LEU A 129 37.24 32.92 37.67
C LEU A 129 37.94 34.02 36.83
N LYS A 130 37.27 35.15 36.56
CA LYS A 130 37.82 36.26 35.76
C LYS A 130 38.61 37.30 36.57
N ARG A 131 38.66 37.17 37.90
CA ARG A 131 39.28 38.16 38.80
C ARG A 131 40.68 37.79 39.31
N THR A 132 41.20 36.62 38.96
CA THR A 132 42.55 36.17 39.30
C THR A 132 43.37 36.06 38.02
N GLY A 133 43.97 37.17 37.62
CA GLY A 133 44.78 37.29 36.40
C GLY A 133 45.17 38.74 36.17
N LEU A 134 45.75 39.35 37.21
CA LEU A 134 46.64 40.50 37.12
C LEU A 134 48.04 39.92 37.25
N ASP A 135 48.77 39.96 36.13
CA ASP A 135 50.19 40.27 35.94
C ASP A 135 50.65 39.71 34.58
#